data_AF-A0A7K8KI91-F1
#
_entry.id   AF-A0A7K8KI91-F1
#
_cell.length_a   1.000
_cell.length_b   1.000
_cell.length_c   1.000
_cell.angle_alpha   90.00
_cell.angle_beta   90.00
_cell.angle_gamma   90.00
#
_symmetry.space_group_name_H-M   'P 1'
#
loop_
_entity.id
_entity.type
_entity.pdbx_description
1 polymer ?
#
loop_
_entity_poly.entity_id
_entity_poly.type
_entity_poly.pdbx_seq_one_letter_code
_entity_poly.pdbx_strand_id
1 'polypeptide(L)'
;EFLLPPDPPGLAPTTRNPLGGPRGCEEGARVLVTGLHACGDLSPALLRHFARSPAVAALVSVPCCYMKLSTLPQPPGSLPGYPLSAWVAGLPGHQLSYRAREAACHALEEYAGRLGNGSGCLRVHCYRAVLETLIRAANPGKKRPGVQTVKKAHALTFPQYARLGLPRVGLDPAAVPLDSEAVGAMLEQQQKVVAFFSLTLLLAPLVETLILLDRLLYLREHGFQCALLPLFDPRFSPRNLVLVAARTPLGATLWGLDGDSSEDEDAGVAEPPPAERR
;
A
#
# COMPACT_ATOMS: atom_id res chain seq x y z
N GLU A 1 -13.21 15.24 26.83
CA GLU A 1 -12.67 16.58 26.49
C GLU A 1 -11.95 16.69 25.12
N PHE A 2 -11.95 15.67 24.25
CA PHE A 2 -11.23 15.71 22.96
C PHE A 2 -12.15 15.69 21.72
N LEU A 3 -13.28 16.39 21.77
CA LEU A 3 -14.23 16.48 20.66
C LEU A 3 -14.70 17.93 20.45
N LEU A 4 -13.76 18.83 20.14
CA LEU A 4 -14.13 20.11 19.52
C LEU A 4 -13.61 20.10 18.08
N PRO A 5 -14.46 20.37 17.08
CA PRO A 5 -14.02 20.52 15.69
C PRO A 5 -13.13 21.77 15.58
N PRO A 6 -12.06 21.74 14.78
CA PRO A 6 -11.28 22.95 14.49
C PRO A 6 -12.12 23.94 13.68
N ASP A 7 -11.88 25.24 13.90
CA ASP A 7 -12.51 26.32 13.15
C ASP A 7 -12.21 26.20 11.64
N PRO A 8 -13.18 26.54 10.76
CA PRO A 8 -13.00 26.43 9.32
C PRO A 8 -11.94 27.43 8.82
N PRO A 9 -11.02 27.00 7.93
CA PRO A 9 -10.06 27.92 7.33
C PRO A 9 -10.79 28.92 6.41
N GLY A 10 -10.41 30.20 6.49
CA GLY A 10 -10.94 31.28 5.67
C GLY A 10 -10.76 31.03 4.16
N LEU A 11 -11.67 31.59 3.35
CA LEU A 11 -11.68 31.43 1.90
C LEU A 11 -10.33 31.81 1.27
N ALA A 12 -9.61 30.82 0.75
CA ALA A 12 -8.47 31.02 -0.12
C ALA A 12 -8.93 31.30 -1.57
N PRO A 13 -8.20 32.12 -2.35
CA PRO A 13 -8.55 32.43 -3.72
C PRO A 13 -8.57 31.17 -4.60
N THR A 14 -9.58 31.09 -5.46
CA THR A 14 -9.87 29.99 -6.38
C THR A 14 -8.66 29.70 -7.29
N THR A 15 -8.02 28.55 -7.08
CA THR A 15 -6.97 28.05 -7.96
C THR A 15 -7.59 27.29 -9.13
N ARG A 16 -7.25 27.68 -10.36
CA ARG A 16 -7.70 27.01 -11.59
C ARG A 16 -7.20 25.57 -11.62
N ASN A 17 -8.09 24.63 -11.93
CA ASN A 17 -7.79 23.20 -12.07
C ASN A 17 -6.85 22.96 -13.28
N PRO A 18 -5.61 22.50 -13.07
CA PRO A 18 -4.65 22.27 -14.17
C PRO A 18 -4.97 21.04 -15.03
N LEU A 19 -6.00 20.25 -14.68
CA LEU A 19 -6.48 19.10 -15.46
C LEU A 19 -7.76 19.41 -16.26
N GLY A 20 -8.26 20.65 -16.22
CA GLY A 20 -9.37 21.09 -17.04
C GLY A 20 -8.94 21.15 -18.51
N GLY A 21 -9.32 20.14 -19.30
CA GLY A 21 -9.22 20.22 -20.77
C GLY A 21 -10.04 21.40 -21.32
N PRO A 22 -10.00 21.66 -22.64
CA PRO A 22 -10.64 22.82 -23.29
C PRO A 22 -12.19 22.86 -23.22
N ARG A 23 -12.81 21.99 -22.42
CA ARG A 23 -14.24 21.95 -22.08
C ARG A 23 -14.52 21.92 -20.56
N GLY A 24 -13.64 22.49 -19.74
CA GLY A 24 -13.83 22.54 -18.29
C GLY A 24 -15.02 23.43 -17.92
N CYS A 25 -16.01 22.88 -17.21
CA CYS A 25 -17.15 23.63 -16.67
C CYS A 25 -16.67 24.83 -15.85
N GLU A 26 -17.31 25.99 -16.06
CA GLU A 26 -16.94 27.26 -15.42
C GLU A 26 -17.31 27.38 -13.93
N GLU A 27 -17.82 26.31 -13.33
CA GLU A 27 -17.89 26.14 -11.87
C GLU A 27 -16.86 25.10 -11.46
N GLY A 28 -15.90 25.49 -10.61
CA GLY A 28 -14.73 24.68 -10.27
C GLY A 28 -15.09 23.28 -9.77
N ALA A 29 -15.09 22.31 -10.68
CA ALA A 29 -15.49 20.94 -10.38
C ALA A 29 -14.63 20.37 -9.25
N ARG A 30 -15.29 19.97 -8.17
CA ARG A 30 -14.67 19.26 -7.06
C ARG A 30 -14.29 17.86 -7.52
N VAL A 31 -13.05 17.46 -7.26
CA VAL A 31 -12.54 16.14 -7.67
C VAL A 31 -12.30 15.24 -6.47
N LEU A 32 -12.53 13.94 -6.67
CA LEU A 32 -12.09 12.87 -5.77
C LEU A 32 -10.80 12.28 -6.33
N VAL A 33 -9.73 12.28 -5.52
CA VAL A 33 -8.48 11.61 -5.88
C VAL A 33 -8.50 10.20 -5.30
N THR A 34 -8.34 9.20 -6.16
CA THR A 34 -8.28 7.78 -5.75
C THR A 34 -6.95 7.15 -6.16
N GLY A 35 -6.26 6.55 -5.20
CA GLY A 35 -5.02 5.79 -5.43
C GLY A 35 -5.15 4.35 -4.96
N LEU A 36 -5.54 3.43 -5.84
CA LEU A 36 -5.74 2.00 -5.51
C LEU A 36 -4.42 1.23 -5.32
N HIS A 37 -3.34 1.73 -5.89
CA HIS A 37 -1.97 1.23 -5.71
C HIS A 37 -1.02 2.41 -5.56
N ALA A 38 -1.23 3.22 -4.53
CA ALA A 38 -0.38 4.37 -4.22
C ALA A 38 1.00 3.92 -3.66
N CYS A 39 1.83 3.38 -4.55
CA CYS A 39 3.08 2.73 -4.20
C CYS A 39 4.24 3.73 -4.01
N GLY A 40 5.07 3.51 -2.97
CA GLY A 40 6.20 4.39 -2.65
C GLY A 40 5.75 5.84 -2.43
N ASP A 41 6.52 6.77 -3.00
CA ASP A 41 6.29 8.21 -2.83
C ASP A 41 5.03 8.75 -3.51
N LEU A 42 4.33 7.94 -4.30
CA LEU A 42 3.03 8.33 -4.83
C LEU A 42 2.03 8.59 -3.70
N SER A 43 2.00 7.77 -2.64
CA SER A 43 1.10 7.97 -1.51
C SER A 43 1.31 9.36 -0.84
N PRO A 44 2.51 9.72 -0.33
CA PRO A 44 2.73 11.07 0.21
C PRO A 44 2.50 12.18 -0.81
N ALA A 45 2.77 11.96 -2.09
CA ALA A 45 2.50 12.96 -3.13
C ALA A 45 0.99 13.25 -3.27
N LEU A 46 0.15 12.20 -3.27
CA LEU A 46 -1.31 12.35 -3.29
C LEU A 46 -1.82 13.08 -2.04
N LEU A 47 -1.28 12.75 -0.86
CA LEU A 47 -1.66 13.40 0.39
C LEU A 47 -1.28 14.88 0.41
N ARG A 48 -0.07 15.22 -0.03
CA ARG A 48 0.37 16.62 -0.15
C ARG A 48 -0.44 17.39 -1.19
N HIS A 49 -0.78 16.74 -2.31
CA HIS A 49 -1.61 17.35 -3.33
C HIS A 49 -3.02 17.61 -2.81
N PHE A 50 -3.63 16.63 -2.14
CA PHE A 50 -4.92 16.79 -1.47
C PHE A 50 -4.87 17.95 -0.49
N ALA A 51 -3.84 18.03 0.36
CA ALA A 51 -3.72 19.11 1.35
C ALA A 51 -3.60 20.50 0.73
N ARG A 52 -2.85 20.63 -0.37
CA ARG A 52 -2.56 21.91 -1.04
C ARG A 52 -3.62 22.36 -2.04
N SER A 53 -4.43 21.45 -2.59
CA SER A 53 -5.37 21.74 -3.68
C SER A 53 -6.81 21.86 -3.17
N PRO A 54 -7.39 23.08 -3.14
CA PRO A 54 -8.79 23.29 -2.74
C PRO A 54 -9.80 22.58 -3.66
N ALA A 55 -9.42 22.31 -4.92
CA ALA A 55 -10.27 21.61 -5.88
C ALA A 55 -10.48 20.12 -5.53
N VAL A 56 -9.58 19.51 -4.75
CA VAL A 56 -9.73 18.10 -4.33
C VAL A 56 -10.59 18.04 -3.09
N ALA A 57 -11.85 17.62 -3.24
CA ALA A 57 -12.80 17.56 -2.14
C ALA A 57 -12.57 16.37 -1.20
N ALA A 58 -12.08 15.25 -1.75
CA ALA A 58 -11.84 14.03 -1.01
C ALA A 58 -10.67 13.21 -1.59
N LEU A 59 -10.13 12.33 -0.77
CA LEU A 59 -9.03 11.42 -1.07
C LEU A 59 -9.39 10.01 -0.60
N VAL A 60 -9.15 9.02 -1.45
CA VAL A 60 -9.15 7.59 -1.12
C VAL A 60 -7.80 7.01 -1.52
N SER A 61 -7.03 6.50 -0.57
CA SER A 61 -5.67 6.02 -0.81
C SER A 61 -5.47 4.63 -0.23
N VAL A 62 -5.09 3.69 -1.09
CA VAL A 62 -4.72 2.30 -0.77
C VAL A 62 -3.21 2.17 -1.02
N PRO A 63 -2.37 2.32 0.02
CA PRO A 63 -0.94 2.19 -0.12
C PRO A 63 -0.51 0.71 -0.24
N CYS A 64 0.57 0.47 -0.99
CA CYS A 64 0.94 -0.90 -1.41
C CYS A 64 2.41 -1.29 -1.34
N CYS A 65 3.35 -0.35 -1.49
CA CYS A 65 4.79 -0.66 -1.63
C CYS A 65 5.64 0.29 -0.81
N TYR A 66 5.74 0.03 0.50
CA TYR A 66 6.45 0.90 1.43
C TYR A 66 7.97 0.90 1.26
N MET A 67 8.55 -0.19 0.74
CA MET A 67 9.98 -0.27 0.44
C MET A 67 10.46 0.75 -0.60
N LYS A 68 9.53 1.33 -1.38
CA LYS A 68 9.78 2.40 -2.34
C LYS A 68 9.62 3.81 -1.77
N LEU A 69 9.28 3.95 -0.49
CA LEU A 69 9.25 5.27 0.16
C LEU A 69 10.67 5.85 0.25
N SER A 70 10.82 7.14 -0.02
CA SER A 70 12.04 7.85 0.36
C SER A 70 12.06 8.09 1.87
N THR A 71 13.23 7.94 2.49
CA THR A 71 13.47 8.15 3.92
C THR A 71 14.71 9.01 4.09
N LEU A 72 14.85 9.72 5.20
CA LEU A 72 16.06 10.52 5.45
C LEU A 72 17.34 9.66 5.49
N PRO A 73 18.50 10.21 5.08
CA PRO A 73 18.69 11.54 4.49
C PRO A 73 18.17 11.61 3.03
N GLN A 74 17.76 12.80 2.59
CA GLN A 74 17.34 13.09 1.21
C GLN A 74 18.17 14.22 0.61
N PRO A 75 18.30 14.31 -0.73
CA PRO A 75 18.96 15.43 -1.38
C PRO A 75 18.35 16.79 -1.00
N PRO A 76 19.12 17.89 -1.03
CA PRO A 76 18.58 19.22 -0.78
C PRO A 76 17.36 19.53 -1.66
N GLY A 77 16.32 20.10 -1.06
CA GLY A 77 15.07 20.43 -1.75
C GLY A 77 14.10 19.26 -1.99
N SER A 78 14.48 18.02 -1.64
CA SER A 78 13.59 16.85 -1.73
C SER A 78 12.89 16.58 -0.40
N LEU A 79 11.57 16.43 -0.43
CA LEU A 79 10.78 16.07 0.75
C LEU A 79 10.77 14.55 0.93
N PRO A 80 11.03 14.02 2.14
CA PRO A 80 11.01 12.58 2.36
C PRO A 80 9.59 12.02 2.19
N GLY A 81 9.50 10.78 1.73
CA GLY A 81 8.27 10.02 1.67
C GLY A 81 7.81 9.57 3.06
N TYR A 82 8.73 9.31 3.98
CA TYR A 82 8.46 8.96 5.38
C TYR A 82 9.56 9.50 6.32
N PRO A 83 9.20 9.99 7.53
CA PRO A 83 7.83 10.26 8.00
C PRO A 83 7.23 11.48 7.28
N LEU A 84 5.91 11.59 7.32
CA LEU A 84 5.14 12.67 6.72
C LEU A 84 4.54 13.60 7.80
N SER A 85 4.10 13.03 8.92
CA SER A 85 3.56 13.76 10.08
C SER A 85 4.67 14.29 10.99
N ALA A 86 4.40 15.44 11.61
CA ALA A 86 5.29 15.99 12.63
C ALA A 86 5.34 15.07 13.87
N TRP A 87 4.20 14.45 14.21
CA TRP A 87 4.12 13.55 15.36
C TRP A 87 5.03 12.31 15.22
N VAL A 88 4.97 11.59 14.10
CA VAL A 88 5.86 10.43 13.89
C VAL A 88 7.31 10.85 13.74
N ALA A 89 7.58 12.02 13.13
CA ALA A 89 8.93 12.57 13.06
C ALA A 89 9.53 12.87 14.45
N GLY A 90 8.70 13.19 15.44
CA GLY A 90 9.13 13.43 16.83
C GLY A 90 9.39 12.18 17.65
N LEU A 91 8.98 10.98 17.18
CA LEU A 91 9.15 9.75 17.95
C LEU A 91 10.61 9.28 17.95
N PRO A 92 11.18 8.90 19.11
CA PRO A 92 12.50 8.28 19.14
C PRO A 92 12.48 6.95 18.39
N GLY A 93 13.47 6.71 17.52
CA GLY A 93 13.59 5.45 16.79
C GLY A 93 12.56 5.22 15.68
N HIS A 94 11.85 6.26 15.22
CA HIS A 94 10.83 6.15 14.16
C HIS A 94 11.39 5.68 12.79
N GLN A 95 12.71 5.64 12.61
CA GLN A 95 13.35 5.35 11.33
C GLN A 95 13.09 3.92 10.87
N LEU A 96 12.67 3.76 9.61
CA LEU A 96 12.37 2.47 9.02
C LEU A 96 13.39 2.09 7.96
N SER A 97 14.12 1.00 8.22
CA SER A 97 15.03 0.41 7.23
C SER A 97 14.27 -0.06 5.99
N TYR A 98 14.99 -0.22 4.87
CA TYR A 98 14.42 -0.81 3.65
C TYR A 98 13.74 -2.16 3.93
N ARG A 99 14.37 -3.00 4.77
CA ARG A 99 13.87 -4.35 5.10
C ARG A 99 12.62 -4.31 5.95
N ALA A 100 12.52 -3.38 6.91
CA ALA A 100 11.29 -3.18 7.68
C ALA A 100 10.13 -2.79 6.75
N ARG A 101 10.36 -1.85 5.83
CA ARG A 101 9.36 -1.38 4.86
C ARG A 101 8.99 -2.45 3.83
N GLU A 102 9.94 -3.28 3.42
CA GLU A 102 9.70 -4.46 2.58
C GLU A 102 8.86 -5.51 3.33
N ALA A 103 9.16 -5.77 4.61
CA ALA A 103 8.42 -6.71 5.45
C ALA A 103 6.93 -6.35 5.52
N ALA A 104 6.64 -5.06 5.72
CA ALA A 104 5.30 -4.48 5.68
C ALA A 104 4.57 -4.64 4.33
N CYS A 105 5.18 -5.28 3.32
CA CYS A 105 4.56 -5.58 2.04
C CYS A 105 4.14 -7.02 1.79
N HIS A 106 4.34 -7.88 2.78
CA HIS A 106 3.93 -9.27 2.68
C HIS A 106 2.51 -9.50 3.20
N ALA A 107 1.83 -10.47 2.59
CA ALA A 107 0.53 -10.95 3.02
C ALA A 107 0.70 -11.99 4.14
N LEU A 108 0.36 -11.60 5.38
CA LEU A 108 0.50 -12.47 6.55
C LEU A 108 -0.44 -13.68 6.45
N GLU A 109 -1.67 -13.47 6.03
CA GLU A 109 -2.73 -14.47 5.96
C GLU A 109 -2.39 -15.58 4.97
N GLU A 110 -1.89 -15.20 3.78
CA GLU A 110 -1.45 -16.16 2.77
C GLU A 110 -0.27 -16.99 3.28
N TYR A 111 0.67 -16.36 3.98
CA TYR A 111 1.81 -17.08 4.55
C TYR A 111 1.39 -18.01 5.70
N ALA A 112 0.49 -17.58 6.58
CA ALA A 112 -0.06 -18.41 7.64
C ALA A 112 -0.77 -19.65 7.07
N GLY A 113 -1.53 -19.51 5.98
CA GLY A 113 -2.11 -20.64 5.27
C GLY A 113 -1.07 -21.61 4.70
N ARG A 114 0.03 -21.09 4.14
CA ARG A 114 1.14 -21.92 3.65
C ARG A 114 1.85 -22.68 4.78
N LEU A 115 2.02 -22.06 5.95
CA LEU A 115 2.58 -22.69 7.15
C LEU A 115 1.67 -23.83 7.65
N GLY A 116 0.38 -23.57 7.84
CA GLY A 116 -0.57 -24.56 8.34
C GLY A 116 -0.69 -25.80 7.43
N ASN A 117 -0.57 -25.60 6.11
CA ASN A 117 -0.68 -26.68 5.13
C ASN A 117 0.65 -27.38 4.81
N GLY A 118 1.75 -27.04 5.48
CA GLY A 118 3.07 -27.63 5.20
C GLY A 118 3.53 -27.41 3.75
N SER A 119 3.20 -26.26 3.16
CA SER A 119 3.37 -26.03 1.72
C SER A 119 4.82 -26.15 1.27
N GLY A 120 5.05 -26.89 0.19
CA GLY A 120 6.35 -26.95 -0.47
C GLY A 120 6.90 -25.57 -0.87
N CYS A 121 6.05 -24.54 -1.01
CA CYS A 121 6.46 -23.16 -1.29
C CYS A 121 7.37 -22.55 -0.20
N LEU A 122 7.31 -23.03 1.05
CA LEU A 122 8.16 -22.54 2.14
C LEU A 122 9.65 -22.80 1.86
N ARG A 123 9.97 -23.89 1.12
CA ARG A 123 11.35 -24.25 0.75
C ARG A 123 12.01 -23.21 -0.15
N VAL A 124 11.22 -22.42 -0.87
CA VAL A 124 11.72 -21.44 -1.84
C VAL A 124 12.52 -20.33 -1.15
N HIS A 125 12.16 -19.97 0.09
CA HIS A 125 12.94 -19.00 0.87
C HIS A 125 14.32 -19.55 1.25
N CYS A 126 14.39 -20.84 1.62
CA CYS A 126 15.67 -21.51 1.87
C CYS A 126 16.50 -21.58 0.58
N TYR A 127 15.92 -22.02 -0.53
CA TYR A 127 16.60 -22.06 -1.84
C TYR A 127 17.14 -20.69 -2.24
N ARG A 128 16.36 -19.63 -1.99
CA ARG A 128 16.79 -18.26 -2.26
C ARG A 128 17.98 -17.86 -1.39
N ALA A 129 17.94 -18.18 -0.10
CA ALA A 129 19.04 -17.89 0.82
C ALA A 129 20.32 -18.63 0.42
N VAL A 130 20.24 -19.93 0.10
CA VAL A 130 21.40 -20.72 -0.34
C VAL A 130 21.97 -20.17 -1.65
N LEU A 131 21.11 -19.87 -2.63
CA LEU A 131 21.55 -19.30 -3.91
C LEU A 131 22.25 -17.94 -3.71
N GLU A 132 21.74 -17.07 -2.85
CA GLU A 132 22.38 -15.78 -2.58
C GLU A 132 23.76 -15.93 -1.94
N THR A 133 23.94 -16.90 -1.04
CA THR A 133 25.26 -17.21 -0.46
C THR A 133 26.24 -17.71 -1.52
N LEU A 134 25.81 -18.61 -2.42
CA LEU A 134 26.65 -19.09 -3.52
C LEU A 134 27.04 -17.95 -4.48
N ILE A 135 26.11 -17.07 -4.81
CA ILE A 135 26.38 -15.90 -5.67
C ILE A 135 27.43 -15.00 -5.03
N ARG A 136 27.32 -14.74 -3.73
CA ARG A 136 28.28 -13.89 -2.99
C ARG A 136 29.65 -14.55 -2.86
N ALA A 137 29.70 -15.87 -2.69
CA ALA A 137 30.94 -16.63 -2.68
C ALA A 137 31.65 -16.59 -4.04
N ALA A 138 30.89 -16.73 -5.14
CA ALA A 138 31.42 -16.69 -6.50
C ALA A 138 31.80 -15.26 -6.95
N ASN A 139 31.10 -14.24 -6.47
CA ASN A 139 31.41 -12.84 -6.78
C ASN A 139 31.06 -11.93 -5.58
N PRO A 140 32.05 -11.60 -4.73
CA PRO A 140 31.85 -10.74 -3.55
C PRO A 140 31.35 -9.32 -3.86
N GLY A 141 31.53 -8.84 -5.10
CA GLY A 141 31.02 -7.54 -5.55
C GLY A 141 29.50 -7.49 -5.69
N LYS A 142 28.81 -8.64 -5.79
CA LYS A 142 27.35 -8.71 -5.92
C LYS A 142 26.65 -8.58 -4.58
N LYS A 143 26.38 -7.34 -4.17
CA LYS A 143 25.55 -7.03 -3.01
C LYS A 143 24.08 -6.93 -3.45
N ARG A 144 23.21 -7.80 -2.91
CA ARG A 144 21.77 -7.92 -3.25
C ARG A 144 21.51 -8.30 -4.71
N PRO A 145 21.88 -9.52 -5.13
CA PRO A 145 21.66 -9.95 -6.48
C PRO A 145 20.16 -9.94 -6.82
N GLY A 146 19.79 -9.22 -7.88
CA GLY A 146 18.43 -9.13 -8.42
C GLY A 146 17.98 -10.41 -9.12
N VAL A 147 18.15 -11.58 -8.48
CA VAL A 147 17.70 -12.84 -9.07
C VAL A 147 16.18 -12.77 -9.15
N GLN A 148 15.65 -12.71 -10.37
CA GLN A 148 14.22 -12.66 -10.62
C GLN A 148 13.53 -13.94 -10.11
N THR A 149 12.21 -13.88 -9.92
CA THR A 149 11.40 -15.03 -9.47
C THR A 149 11.53 -16.22 -10.43
N VAL A 150 11.86 -17.39 -9.90
CA VAL A 150 11.88 -18.65 -10.66
C VAL A 150 10.47 -19.25 -10.64
N LYS A 151 9.88 -19.47 -11.82
CA LYS A 151 8.53 -20.04 -11.94
C LYS A 151 8.52 -21.47 -11.36
N LYS A 152 7.45 -21.82 -10.63
CA LYS A 152 7.26 -23.16 -10.02
C LYS A 152 8.45 -23.63 -9.18
N ALA A 153 9.16 -22.70 -8.50
CA ALA A 153 10.34 -23.02 -7.71
C ALA A 153 10.13 -24.11 -6.64
N HIS A 154 8.90 -24.24 -6.12
CA HIS A 154 8.53 -25.27 -5.14
C HIS A 154 8.57 -26.70 -5.70
N ALA A 155 8.48 -26.86 -7.03
CA ALA A 155 8.49 -28.15 -7.71
C ALA A 155 9.89 -28.55 -8.20
N LEU A 156 10.90 -27.70 -8.00
CA LEU A 156 12.27 -27.95 -8.41
C LEU A 156 13.10 -28.50 -7.26
N THR A 157 14.16 -29.23 -7.58
CA THR A 157 15.28 -29.44 -6.66
C THR A 157 16.13 -28.16 -6.56
N PHE A 158 16.95 -28.04 -5.51
CA PHE A 158 17.84 -26.89 -5.38
C PHE A 158 18.79 -26.71 -6.57
N PRO A 159 19.48 -27.76 -7.09
CA PRO A 159 20.36 -27.61 -8.25
C PRO A 159 19.63 -27.12 -9.49
N GLN A 160 18.41 -27.62 -9.74
CA GLN A 160 17.57 -27.13 -10.84
C GLN A 160 17.18 -25.65 -10.65
N TYR A 161 16.78 -25.27 -9.43
CA TYR A 161 16.48 -23.89 -9.08
C TYR A 161 17.69 -22.96 -9.30
N ALA A 162 18.87 -23.37 -8.83
CA ALA A 162 20.10 -22.59 -8.93
C ALA A 162 20.57 -22.43 -10.38
N ARG A 163 20.48 -23.48 -11.21
CA ARG A 163 20.78 -23.43 -12.65
C ARG A 163 19.91 -22.41 -13.41
N LEU A 164 18.68 -22.16 -12.95
CA LEU A 164 17.81 -21.12 -13.51
C LEU A 164 18.11 -19.72 -12.96
N GLY A 165 18.65 -19.64 -11.74
CA GLY A 165 18.90 -18.38 -11.03
C GLY A 165 20.26 -17.74 -11.33
N LEU A 166 21.33 -18.55 -11.43
CA LEU A 166 22.71 -18.07 -11.64
C LEU A 166 22.92 -17.31 -12.96
N PRO A 167 22.37 -17.74 -14.11
CA PRO A 167 22.54 -17.00 -15.36
C PRO A 167 21.93 -15.59 -15.31
N ARG A 168 20.88 -15.40 -14.51
CA ARG A 168 20.20 -14.09 -14.35
C ARG A 168 21.06 -13.04 -13.67
N VAL A 169 22.14 -13.47 -13.03
CA VAL A 169 23.15 -12.58 -12.46
C VAL A 169 24.46 -12.65 -13.22
N GLY A 170 24.52 -13.31 -14.38
CA GLY A 170 25.75 -13.47 -15.15
C GLY A 170 26.78 -14.36 -14.44
N LEU A 171 26.33 -15.44 -13.80
CA LEU A 171 27.20 -16.51 -13.31
C LEU A 171 26.89 -17.80 -14.08
N ASP A 172 27.95 -18.52 -14.45
CA ASP A 172 27.83 -19.83 -15.06
C ASP A 172 27.49 -20.89 -14.00
N PRO A 173 26.37 -21.63 -14.13
CA PRO A 173 26.05 -22.73 -13.23
C PRO A 173 27.11 -23.83 -13.15
N ALA A 174 27.92 -24.04 -14.19
CA ALA A 174 28.98 -25.03 -14.17
C ALA A 174 30.17 -24.63 -13.27
N ALA A 175 30.36 -23.32 -13.06
CA ALA A 175 31.44 -22.80 -12.23
C ALA A 175 31.10 -22.76 -10.72
N VAL A 176 29.87 -23.10 -10.33
CA VAL A 176 29.39 -23.03 -8.94
C VAL A 176 29.10 -24.44 -8.41
N PRO A 177 29.64 -24.83 -7.24
CA PRO A 177 29.46 -26.18 -6.69
C PRO A 177 28.07 -26.35 -6.05
N LEU A 178 27.07 -26.69 -6.88
CA LEU A 178 25.66 -26.81 -6.50
C LEU A 178 25.33 -28.03 -5.63
N ASP A 179 26.15 -29.08 -5.69
CA ASP A 179 25.90 -30.39 -5.05
C ASP A 179 26.94 -30.68 -3.94
N SER A 180 27.54 -29.64 -3.35
CA SER A 180 28.54 -29.79 -2.29
C SER A 180 27.91 -30.10 -0.93
N GLU A 181 28.66 -30.73 -0.03
CA GLU A 181 28.25 -30.99 1.36
C GLU A 181 27.83 -29.70 2.09
N ALA A 182 28.56 -28.60 1.83
CA ALA A 182 28.22 -27.29 2.36
C ALA A 182 26.82 -26.82 1.92
N VAL A 183 26.43 -27.05 0.66
CA VAL A 183 25.07 -26.76 0.19
C VAL A 183 24.04 -27.64 0.90
N GLY A 184 24.31 -28.93 1.07
CA GLY A 184 23.47 -29.85 1.84
C GLY A 184 23.20 -29.33 3.26
N ALA A 185 24.26 -29.01 4.00
CA ALA A 185 24.18 -28.48 5.36
C ALA A 185 23.39 -27.16 5.45
N MET A 186 23.47 -26.30 4.42
CA MET A 186 22.67 -25.08 4.35
C MET A 186 21.18 -25.36 4.09
N LEU A 187 20.85 -26.33 3.23
CA LEU A 187 19.47 -26.70 2.94
C LEU A 187 18.78 -27.33 4.16
N GLU A 188 19.52 -28.05 5.00
CA GLU A 188 19.01 -28.57 6.28
C GLU A 188 18.56 -27.45 7.25
N GLN A 189 19.05 -26.22 7.07
CA GLN A 189 18.61 -25.06 7.86
C GLN A 189 17.24 -24.51 7.44
N GLN A 190 16.50 -25.18 6.55
CA GLN A 190 15.19 -24.73 6.05
C GLN A 190 14.25 -24.28 7.18
N GLN A 191 14.14 -25.05 8.25
CA GLN A 191 13.23 -24.72 9.36
C GLN A 191 13.65 -23.45 10.09
N LYS A 192 14.95 -23.15 10.19
CA LYS A 192 15.45 -21.89 10.76
C LYS A 192 15.10 -20.71 9.86
N VAL A 193 15.18 -20.88 8.54
CA VAL A 193 14.76 -19.85 7.57
C VAL A 193 13.27 -19.57 7.67
N VAL A 194 12.45 -20.62 7.78
CA VAL A 194 10.99 -20.50 8.00
C VAL A 194 10.69 -19.79 9.31
N ALA A 195 11.35 -20.16 10.42
CA ALA A 195 11.19 -19.50 11.71
C ALA A 195 11.55 -18.01 11.65
N PHE A 196 12.71 -17.69 11.06
CA PHE A 196 13.17 -16.30 10.89
C PHE A 196 12.19 -15.46 10.07
N PHE A 197 11.71 -15.99 8.94
CA PHE A 197 10.76 -15.27 8.09
C PHE A 197 9.40 -15.11 8.78
N SER A 198 8.97 -16.11 9.56
CA SER A 198 7.74 -16.02 10.36
C SER A 198 7.83 -14.90 11.40
N LEU A 199 8.96 -14.79 12.12
CA LEU A 199 9.20 -13.66 13.04
C LEU A 199 9.17 -12.31 12.32
N THR A 200 9.73 -12.23 11.11
CA THR A 200 9.67 -11.02 10.29
C THR A 200 8.22 -10.63 9.96
N LEU A 201 7.38 -11.61 9.60
CA LEU A 201 5.98 -11.37 9.26
C LEU A 201 5.10 -11.07 10.47
N LEU A 202 5.45 -11.55 11.66
CA LEU A 202 4.78 -11.14 12.90
C LEU A 202 5.00 -9.65 13.21
N LEU A 203 6.16 -9.09 12.83
CA LEU A 203 6.48 -7.68 13.03
C LEU A 203 6.00 -6.79 11.88
N ALA A 204 5.70 -7.36 10.71
CA ALA A 204 5.31 -6.60 9.52
C ALA A 204 4.06 -5.71 9.73
N PRO A 205 2.97 -6.16 10.39
CA PRO A 205 1.80 -5.32 10.64
C PRO A 205 2.10 -4.08 11.50
N LEU A 206 3.08 -4.16 12.42
CA LEU A 206 3.48 -3.02 13.25
C LEU A 206 4.11 -1.93 12.38
N VAL A 207 4.97 -2.34 11.44
CA VAL A 207 5.61 -1.40 10.50
C VAL A 207 4.59 -0.79 9.55
N GLU A 208 3.67 -1.58 9.01
CA GLU A 208 2.57 -1.05 8.18
C GLU A 208 1.69 -0.07 8.96
N THR A 209 1.30 -0.43 10.19
CA THR A 209 0.48 0.41 11.05
C THR A 209 1.16 1.75 11.34
N LEU A 210 2.46 1.76 11.65
CA LEU A 210 3.21 3.00 11.87
C LEU A 210 3.19 3.91 10.63
N ILE A 211 3.37 3.34 9.42
CA ILE A 211 3.33 4.10 8.18
C ILE A 211 1.92 4.63 7.89
N LEU A 212 0.88 3.85 8.15
CA LEU A 212 -0.51 4.27 7.95
C LEU A 212 -0.92 5.35 8.95
N LEU A 213 -0.53 5.21 10.22
CA LEU A 213 -0.74 6.22 11.25
C LEU A 213 -0.02 7.53 10.90
N ASP A 214 1.21 7.46 10.39
CA ASP A 214 1.93 8.64 9.87
C ASP A 214 1.11 9.40 8.82
N ARG A 215 0.40 8.70 7.93
CA ARG A 215 -0.47 9.33 6.92
C ARG A 215 -1.74 9.92 7.51
N LEU A 216 -2.38 9.19 8.40
CA LEU A 216 -3.58 9.66 9.10
C LEU A 216 -3.26 10.92 9.91
N LEU A 217 -2.18 10.90 10.69
CA LEU A 217 -1.75 12.02 11.52
C LEU A 217 -1.38 13.23 10.68
N TYR A 218 -0.67 13.06 9.56
CA TYR A 218 -0.38 14.16 8.65
C TYR A 218 -1.66 14.89 8.19
N LEU A 219 -2.71 14.14 7.83
CA LEU A 219 -3.97 14.73 7.40
C LEU A 219 -4.69 15.46 8.54
N ARG A 220 -4.67 14.89 9.75
CA ARG A 220 -5.23 15.53 10.96
C ARG A 220 -4.49 16.79 11.34
N GLU A 221 -3.15 16.79 11.24
CA GLU A 221 -2.31 17.98 11.47
C GLU A 221 -2.66 19.12 10.49
N HIS A 222 -3.19 18.80 9.30
CA HIS A 222 -3.67 19.78 8.32
C HIS A 222 -5.16 20.10 8.46
N GLY A 223 -5.83 19.63 9.53
CA GLY A 223 -7.23 19.94 9.83
C GLY A 223 -8.26 19.13 9.03
N PHE A 224 -7.86 18.07 8.33
CA PHE A 224 -8.80 17.25 7.57
C PHE A 224 -9.50 16.19 8.42
N GLN A 225 -10.74 15.90 8.06
CA GLN A 225 -11.45 14.72 8.54
C GLN A 225 -10.95 13.50 7.77
N CYS A 226 -10.49 12.47 8.47
CA CYS A 226 -9.91 11.29 7.84
C CYS A 226 -10.06 10.04 8.70
N ALA A 227 -10.08 8.88 8.06
CA ALA A 227 -10.17 7.58 8.72
C ALA A 227 -9.32 6.53 7.99
N LEU A 228 -8.88 5.52 8.74
CA LEU A 228 -8.32 4.28 8.20
C LEU A 228 -9.37 3.17 8.35
N LEU A 229 -9.75 2.56 7.23
CA LEU A 229 -10.84 1.59 7.18
C LEU A 229 -10.35 0.25 6.60
N PRO A 230 -10.65 -0.90 7.23
CA PRO A 230 -10.43 -2.21 6.62
C PRO A 230 -11.54 -2.48 5.60
N LEU A 231 -11.30 -2.15 4.33
CA LEU A 231 -12.30 -2.26 3.26
C LEU A 231 -12.42 -3.67 2.69
N PHE A 232 -11.31 -4.42 2.64
CA PHE A 232 -11.25 -5.74 1.98
C PHE A 232 -11.00 -6.87 2.98
N ASP A 233 -11.41 -8.09 2.63
CA ASP A 233 -10.91 -9.29 3.33
C ASP A 233 -9.40 -9.42 3.03
N PRO A 234 -8.51 -9.44 4.04
CA PRO A 234 -7.06 -9.54 3.83
C PRO A 234 -6.63 -10.83 3.12
N ARG A 235 -7.47 -11.88 3.11
CA ARG A 235 -7.23 -13.11 2.33
C ARG A 235 -7.44 -12.91 0.82
N PHE A 236 -8.30 -11.96 0.44
CA PHE A 236 -8.55 -11.60 -0.95
C PHE A 236 -7.64 -10.48 -1.42
N SER A 237 -7.54 -9.41 -0.62
CA SER A 237 -6.62 -8.29 -0.85
C SER A 237 -5.86 -8.01 0.44
N PRO A 238 -4.60 -8.47 0.57
CA PRO A 238 -3.75 -8.21 1.73
C PRO A 238 -3.54 -6.72 2.00
N ARG A 239 -3.80 -5.86 0.99
CA ARG A 239 -3.87 -4.41 1.13
C ARG A 239 -5.31 -3.99 1.43
N ASN A 240 -5.77 -4.35 2.62
CA ASN A 240 -7.15 -4.12 3.02
C ASN A 240 -7.41 -2.77 3.67
N LEU A 241 -6.37 -2.08 4.17
CA LEU A 241 -6.51 -0.80 4.84
C LEU A 241 -6.53 0.35 3.83
N VAL A 242 -7.58 1.17 3.90
CA VAL A 242 -7.83 2.31 3.03
C VAL A 242 -7.83 3.58 3.86
N LEU A 243 -7.03 4.55 3.46
CA LEU A 243 -7.05 5.89 4.03
C LEU A 243 -8.05 6.75 3.26
N VAL A 244 -9.06 7.25 3.95
CA VAL A 244 -10.06 8.17 3.40
C VAL A 244 -9.93 9.53 4.07
N ALA A 245 -10.09 10.61 3.31
CA ALA A 245 -10.08 11.97 3.83
C ALA A 245 -11.01 12.89 3.04
N ALA A 246 -11.60 13.88 3.71
CA ALA A 246 -12.48 14.86 3.11
C ALA A 246 -12.20 16.27 3.66
N ARG A 247 -12.40 17.29 2.82
CA ARG A 247 -12.26 18.71 3.20
C ARG A 247 -13.44 19.23 4.01
N THR A 248 -14.62 18.62 3.87
CA THR A 248 -15.83 18.96 4.61
C THR A 248 -16.33 17.73 5.38
N PRO A 249 -17.09 17.89 6.48
CA PRO A 249 -17.61 16.76 7.23
C PRO A 249 -18.42 15.84 6.32
N LEU A 250 -18.02 14.56 6.22
CA LEU A 250 -18.65 13.56 5.35
C LEU A 250 -20.18 13.45 5.57
N GLY A 251 -20.66 13.70 6.79
CA GLY A 251 -22.09 13.71 7.11
C GLY A 251 -22.90 14.81 6.41
N ALA A 252 -22.30 15.98 6.14
CA ALA A 252 -22.98 17.06 5.42
C ALA A 252 -22.96 16.84 3.89
N THR A 253 -22.04 16.01 3.39
CA THR A 253 -21.88 15.71 1.95
C THR A 253 -22.76 14.54 1.49
N LEU A 254 -23.07 13.60 2.38
CA LEU A 254 -23.90 12.43 2.08
C LEU A 254 -25.40 12.72 2.21
N TRP A 255 -25.81 13.64 3.09
CA TRP A 255 -27.23 14.02 3.25
C TRP A 255 -27.86 14.60 1.97
N GLY A 256 -27.06 15.17 1.07
CA GLY A 256 -27.53 15.72 -0.21
C GLY A 256 -27.75 14.67 -1.31
N LEU A 257 -27.38 13.41 -1.09
CA LEU A 257 -27.55 12.32 -2.07
C LEU A 257 -28.77 11.44 -1.78
N ASP A 258 -29.31 11.49 -0.56
CA ASP A 258 -30.51 10.75 -0.18
C ASP A 258 -31.81 11.50 -0.55
N GLY A 259 -31.71 12.75 -1.03
CA GLY A 259 -32.87 13.63 -1.29
C GLY A 259 -33.43 13.60 -2.72
N ASP A 260 -32.80 12.88 -3.66
CA ASP A 260 -33.11 13.00 -5.10
C ASP A 260 -33.58 11.66 -5.73
N SER A 261 -34.14 10.76 -4.92
CA SER A 261 -34.59 9.42 -5.39
C SER A 261 -36.07 9.12 -5.14
N SER A 262 -36.95 10.13 -5.20
CA SER A 262 -38.39 9.86 -5.11
C SER A 262 -39.30 10.86 -5.80
N GLU A 263 -39.01 11.34 -7.01
CA GLU A 263 -40.03 11.94 -7.88
C GLU A 263 -39.72 11.60 -9.34
N ASP A 264 -40.17 10.43 -9.79
CA ASP A 264 -40.53 10.17 -11.19
C ASP A 264 -41.02 8.72 -11.33
N GLU A 265 -42.23 8.42 -10.82
CA GLU A 265 -43.03 7.34 -11.39
C GLU A 265 -44.50 7.77 -11.56
N ASP A 266 -44.87 7.80 -12.83
CA ASP A 266 -46.18 7.51 -13.41
C ASP A 266 -47.24 8.63 -13.55
N ALA A 267 -47.14 9.34 -14.68
CA ALA A 267 -48.25 10.07 -15.30
C ALA A 267 -49.25 9.08 -15.94
N GLY A 268 -50.15 8.55 -15.13
CA GLY A 268 -51.30 7.76 -15.57
C GLY A 268 -52.44 8.64 -16.11
N VAL A 269 -52.88 8.35 -17.34
CA VAL A 269 -54.05 8.94 -18.01
C VAL A 269 -55.33 8.15 -17.65
N ALA A 270 -56.40 8.88 -17.28
CA ALA A 270 -57.87 8.58 -17.28
C ALA A 270 -58.53 8.93 -15.92
N GLU A 271 -59.74 9.48 -15.73
CA GLU A 271 -60.84 10.14 -16.47
C GLU A 271 -61.70 10.88 -15.37
N PRO A 272 -62.63 11.82 -15.67
CA PRO A 272 -63.29 12.66 -14.65
C PRO A 272 -64.47 11.95 -13.95
N PRO A 273 -64.94 12.44 -12.77
CA PRO A 273 -65.97 11.76 -11.99
C PRO A 273 -67.38 12.00 -12.59
N PRO A 274 -68.33 11.06 -12.41
CA PRO A 274 -69.72 11.29 -12.81
C PRO A 274 -70.44 12.13 -11.75
N ALA A 275 -71.26 13.07 -12.24
CA ALA A 275 -72.16 13.88 -11.44
C ALA A 275 -73.32 13.04 -10.85
N GLU A 276 -73.76 13.44 -9.66
CA GLU A 276 -74.90 12.91 -8.90
C GLU A 276 -76.18 12.78 -9.73
N ARG A 277 -76.99 11.75 -9.39
CA ARG A 277 -78.47 11.82 -9.45
C ARG A 277 -79.14 10.75 -8.58
N ARG A 278 -79.70 11.24 -7.48
CA ARG A 278 -80.86 10.81 -6.65
C ARG A 278 -80.54 10.47 -5.20
#